data_AF-A0A1I1LD09-F1
#
_entry.id   AF-A0A1I1LD09-F1
#
_cell.length_a   1.000
_cell.length_b   1.000
_cell.length_c   1.000
_cell.angle_alpha   90.00
_cell.angle_beta   90.00
_cell.angle_gamma   90.00
#
_symmetry.space_group_name_H-M   'P 1'
#
loop_
_entity.id
_entity.type
_entity.pdbx_description
1 polymer ?
#
loop_
_entity_poly.entity_id
_entity_poly.type
_entity_poly.pdbx_seq_one_letter_code
_entity_poly.pdbx_strand_id
1 'polypeptide(L)'
;MKTDINLAVRLKKLLLITCLAIMSCEIEMPPPPVGGDGSGGNNVNGNCNGSYNGPDGDIQSDAFCKAAWNYRCQGKNAEADANCRIYKQLQADNPGLPNCPYCN
;
A
#
# COMPACT_ATOMS: atom_id res chain seq x y z
N MET A 1 22.05 -44.68 13.58
CA MET A 1 21.88 -43.28 14.02
C MET A 1 22.94 -42.39 13.36
N LYS A 2 22.73 -41.96 12.11
CA LYS A 2 23.65 -41.04 11.38
C LYS A 2 22.96 -40.29 10.23
N THR A 3 21.76 -40.74 9.84
CA THR A 3 20.89 -40.14 8.84
C THR A 3 20.06 -38.97 9.37
N ASP A 4 19.69 -38.97 10.67
CA ASP A 4 18.76 -37.98 11.24
C ASP A 4 19.40 -36.58 11.42
N ILE A 5 20.70 -36.53 11.73
CA ILE A 5 21.45 -35.27 11.89
C ILE A 5 21.53 -34.54 10.55
N ASN A 6 21.74 -35.26 9.45
CA ASN A 6 21.83 -34.67 8.12
C ASN A 6 20.48 -34.10 7.66
N LEU A 7 19.38 -34.76 8.02
CA LEU A 7 18.03 -34.28 7.71
C LEU A 7 17.68 -33.04 8.53
N ALA A 8 18.00 -33.03 9.83
CA ALA A 8 17.78 -31.88 10.71
C ALA A 8 18.62 -30.66 10.30
N VAL A 9 19.87 -30.87 9.86
CA VAL A 9 20.73 -29.79 9.35
C VAL A 9 20.22 -29.24 8.03
N ARG A 10 19.71 -30.10 7.13
CA ARG A 10 19.10 -29.67 5.86
C ARG A 10 17.80 -28.91 6.08
N LEU A 11 16.96 -29.36 7.02
CA LEU A 11 15.70 -28.70 7.35
C LEU A 11 15.93 -27.33 7.99
N LYS A 12 16.89 -27.22 8.92
CA LYS A 12 17.28 -25.92 9.51
C LYS A 12 17.84 -24.95 8.48
N LYS A 13 18.68 -25.42 7.55
CA LYS A 13 19.20 -24.61 6.45
C LYS A 13 18.07 -24.14 5.52
N LEU A 14 17.11 -25.02 5.20
CA LEU A 14 15.96 -24.66 4.38
C LEU A 14 15.09 -23.59 5.05
N LEU A 15 14.86 -23.72 6.37
CA LEU A 15 14.05 -22.78 7.17
C LEU A 15 14.73 -21.40 7.32
N LEU A 16 16.06 -21.37 7.43
CA LEU A 16 16.85 -20.13 7.44
C LEU A 16 16.84 -19.42 6.08
N ILE A 17 16.95 -20.18 4.98
CA ILE A 17 16.93 -19.64 3.62
C ILE A 17 15.54 -19.05 3.29
N THR A 18 14.45 -19.70 3.69
CA THR A 18 13.11 -19.12 3.50
C THR A 18 12.88 -17.87 4.34
N CYS A 19 13.39 -17.79 5.58
CA CYS A 19 13.31 -16.56 6.37
C CYS A 19 14.06 -15.37 5.75
N LEU A 20 15.22 -15.63 5.13
CA LEU A 20 15.99 -14.60 4.42
C LEU A 20 15.28 -14.11 3.15
N ALA A 21 14.61 -15.01 2.42
CA ALA A 21 13.86 -14.64 1.21
C ALA A 21 12.60 -13.81 1.51
N ILE A 22 12.01 -13.94 2.70
CA ILE A 22 10.85 -13.14 3.12
C ILE A 22 11.29 -11.74 3.62
N MET A 23 12.53 -11.58 4.10
CA MET A 23 13.08 -10.28 4.52
C MET A 23 13.47 -9.35 3.36
N SER A 24 13.45 -9.84 2.12
CA SER A 24 13.62 -9.03 0.90
C SER A 24 12.29 -8.69 0.22
N CYS A 25 11.18 -8.67 0.96
CA CYS A 25 10.05 -7.82 0.56
C CYS A 25 10.51 -6.37 0.74
N GLU A 26 11.29 -5.91 -0.23
CA GLU A 26 11.28 -4.52 -0.64
C GLU A 26 9.84 -4.28 -1.07
N ILE A 27 8.98 -4.01 -0.09
CA ILE A 27 7.81 -3.18 -0.34
C ILE A 27 8.47 -1.90 -0.83
N GLU A 28 8.63 -1.78 -2.15
CA GLU A 28 8.74 -0.50 -2.81
C GLU A 28 7.50 0.25 -2.32
N MET A 29 7.67 0.94 -1.20
CA MET A 29 6.68 1.83 -0.68
C MET A 29 6.51 2.83 -1.81
N PRO A 30 5.34 2.88 -2.49
CA PRO A 30 5.07 3.96 -3.40
C PRO A 30 5.38 5.27 -2.67
N PRO A 31 5.82 6.30 -3.41
CA PRO A 31 6.12 7.59 -2.82
C PRO A 31 4.99 7.97 -1.86
N PRO A 32 5.32 8.52 -0.68
CA PRO A 32 4.32 8.83 0.33
C PRO A 32 3.17 9.59 -0.33
N PRO A 33 1.91 9.25 0.00
CA PRO A 33 0.78 9.99 -0.55
C PRO A 33 1.05 11.45 -0.25
N VAL A 34 0.96 12.30 -1.27
CA VAL A 34 1.03 13.76 -1.12
C VAL A 34 -0.23 14.20 -0.37
N GLY A 35 -0.23 13.92 0.94
CA GLY A 35 -1.21 14.38 1.91
C GLY A 35 -0.82 15.79 2.31
N GLY A 36 -1.51 16.76 1.74
CA GLY A 36 -1.47 18.14 2.22
C GLY A 36 -2.23 18.21 3.54
N ASP A 37 -1.51 18.17 4.65
CA ASP A 37 -2.04 18.54 5.96
C ASP A 37 -2.08 20.06 6.09
N GLY A 38 -3.25 20.57 6.49
CA GLY A 38 -3.38 21.89 7.10
C GLY A 38 -3.80 23.00 6.13
N SER A 39 -5.02 23.48 6.33
CA SER A 39 -5.45 24.88 6.16
C SER A 39 -4.44 25.82 5.48
N GLY A 40 -4.46 25.89 4.15
CA GLY A 40 -3.77 26.98 3.44
C GLY A 40 -3.21 26.60 2.07
N GLY A 41 -3.93 26.99 1.02
CA GLY A 41 -3.32 27.54 -0.19
C GLY A 41 -2.62 26.58 -1.16
N ASN A 42 -3.30 26.36 -2.29
CA ASN A 42 -2.76 26.34 -3.66
C ASN A 42 -1.40 25.65 -3.90
N ASN A 43 -1.46 24.46 -4.54
CA ASN A 43 -1.00 24.24 -5.92
C ASN A 43 -0.74 22.74 -6.17
N VAL A 44 -1.80 21.95 -6.33
CA VAL A 44 -1.71 20.65 -7.03
C VAL A 44 -2.20 20.90 -8.45
N ASN A 45 -1.27 21.24 -9.33
CA ASN A 45 -1.57 21.56 -10.72
C ASN A 45 -1.84 20.26 -11.49
N GLY A 46 -3.08 19.82 -11.44
CA GLY A 46 -3.60 18.62 -12.07
C GLY A 46 -5.09 18.54 -11.78
N ASN A 47 -5.83 19.50 -12.35
CA ASN A 47 -7.21 19.82 -11.99
C ASN A 47 -8.16 18.66 -12.35
N CYS A 48 -8.26 17.66 -11.48
CA CYS A 48 -9.32 16.68 -11.56
C CYS A 48 -10.66 17.45 -11.55
N ASN A 49 -11.45 17.37 -12.62
CA ASN A 49 -12.69 18.14 -12.76
C ASN A 49 -13.87 17.58 -11.93
N GLY A 50 -13.62 16.96 -10.78
CA GLY A 50 -14.65 16.37 -9.92
C GLY A 50 -14.36 16.57 -8.45
N SER A 51 -15.38 16.40 -7.61
CA SER A 51 -15.18 16.35 -6.16
C SER A 51 -14.66 14.97 -5.75
N TYR A 52 -13.68 14.96 -4.84
CA TYR A 52 -13.28 13.74 -4.15
C TYR A 52 -14.43 13.23 -3.28
N ASN A 53 -14.79 11.96 -3.45
CA ASN A 53 -15.83 11.23 -2.74
C ASN A 53 -15.24 9.90 -2.27
N GLY A 54 -14.36 9.95 -1.27
CA GLY A 54 -13.80 8.78 -0.63
C GLY A 54 -14.16 8.69 0.86
N PRO A 55 -13.63 7.67 1.56
CA PRO A 55 -13.82 7.56 2.99
C PRO A 55 -13.25 8.78 3.71
N ASP A 56 -14.02 9.33 4.64
CA ASP A 56 -13.53 10.24 5.68
C ASP A 56 -13.51 9.47 7.01
N GLY A 57 -12.48 9.72 7.83
CA GLY A 57 -12.42 9.20 9.20
C GLY A 57 -11.05 8.73 9.64
N ASP A 58 -10.32 8.02 8.79
CA ASP A 58 -8.95 7.60 9.06
C ASP A 58 -7.98 8.33 8.11
N ILE A 59 -7.10 9.14 8.70
CA ILE A 59 -6.19 10.04 7.96
C ILE A 59 -5.29 9.25 7.00
N GLN A 60 -4.82 8.08 7.43
CA GLN A 60 -3.90 7.28 6.64
C GLN A 60 -4.59 6.74 5.39
N SER A 61 -5.76 6.13 5.55
CA SER A 61 -6.53 5.58 4.44
C SER A 61 -7.13 6.65 3.51
N ASP A 62 -7.56 7.80 4.04
CA ASP A 62 -7.98 8.96 3.24
C ASP A 62 -6.86 9.41 2.31
N ALA A 63 -5.63 9.54 2.82
CA ALA A 63 -4.48 9.97 2.03
C ALA A 63 -4.22 9.05 0.82
N PHE A 64 -4.24 7.72 1.03
CA PHE A 64 -4.05 6.75 -0.06
C PHE A 64 -5.21 6.74 -1.06
N CYS A 65 -6.44 6.83 -0.57
CA CYS A 65 -7.61 6.87 -1.45
C CYS A 65 -7.67 8.16 -2.27
N LYS A 66 -7.31 9.30 -1.67
CA LYS A 66 -7.22 10.61 -2.33
C LYS A 66 -6.06 10.66 -3.33
N ALA A 67 -4.92 10.04 -3.03
CA ALA A 67 -3.85 9.85 -3.99
C ALA A 67 -4.31 9.03 -5.20
N ALA A 68 -5.00 7.91 -4.98
CA ALA A 68 -5.55 7.09 -6.06
C ALA A 68 -6.50 7.90 -6.97
N TRP A 69 -7.41 8.69 -6.39
CA TRP A 69 -8.28 9.59 -7.14
C TRP A 69 -7.49 10.59 -8.00
N ASN A 70 -6.51 11.28 -7.41
CA ASN A 70 -5.67 12.25 -8.12
C ASN A 70 -4.92 11.62 -9.29
N TYR A 71 -4.34 10.43 -9.09
CA TYR A 71 -3.60 9.73 -10.14
C TYR A 71 -4.52 9.19 -11.24
N ARG A 72 -5.67 8.62 -10.90
CA ARG A 72 -6.67 8.20 -11.89
C ARG A 72 -7.11 9.36 -12.78
N CYS A 73 -7.37 10.53 -12.20
CA CYS A 73 -7.82 11.68 -12.98
C CYS A 73 -6.73 12.21 -13.95
N GLN A 74 -5.46 11.99 -13.62
CA GLN A 74 -4.31 12.35 -14.45
C GLN A 74 -3.96 11.27 -15.50
N GLY A 75 -4.70 10.16 -15.54
CA GLY A 75 -4.36 9.00 -16.39
C GLY A 75 -3.16 8.19 -15.90
N LYS A 76 -2.66 8.46 -14.70
CA LYS A 76 -1.53 7.80 -14.04
C LYS A 76 -1.97 6.52 -13.33
N ASN A 77 -2.40 5.54 -14.12
CA ASN A 77 -3.05 4.33 -13.59
C ASN A 77 -2.11 3.47 -12.74
N ALA A 78 -0.82 3.38 -13.07
CA ALA A 78 0.13 2.57 -12.32
C ALA A 78 0.35 3.11 -10.89
N GLU A 79 0.43 4.43 -10.74
CA GLU A 79 0.57 5.13 -9.46
C GLU A 79 -0.73 5.03 -8.64
N ALA A 80 -1.89 5.11 -9.29
CA ALA A 80 -3.16 4.85 -8.64
C ALA A 80 -3.23 3.41 -8.09
N ASP A 81 -2.86 2.42 -8.92
CA ASP A 81 -2.85 1.01 -8.52
C ASP A 81 -1.90 0.77 -7.34
N ALA A 82 -0.75 1.44 -7.31
CA ALA A 82 0.20 1.35 -6.20
C ALA A 82 -0.39 1.87 -4.88
N ASN A 83 -1.08 3.00 -4.90
CA ASN A 83 -1.77 3.54 -3.72
C ASN A 83 -2.93 2.63 -3.29
N CYS A 84 -3.63 2.04 -4.26
CA CYS A 84 -4.71 1.10 -4.00
C CYS A 84 -4.24 -0.21 -3.36
N ARG A 85 -3.04 -0.70 -3.69
CA ARG A 85 -2.46 -1.85 -2.99
C ARG A 85 -2.27 -1.57 -1.50
N ILE A 86 -1.77 -0.38 -1.14
CA ILE A 86 -1.64 0.00 0.28
C ILE A 86 -3.00 0.14 0.93
N TYR A 87 -3.95 0.83 0.28
CA TYR A 87 -5.29 0.98 0.82
C TYR A 87 -5.93 -0.37 1.16
N LYS A 88 -5.78 -1.36 0.26
CA LYS A 88 -6.29 -2.72 0.47
C LYS A 88 -5.58 -3.45 1.61
N GLN A 89 -4.29 -3.22 1.80
CA GLN A 89 -3.58 -3.72 2.98
C GLN A 89 -4.13 -3.10 4.27
N LEU A 90 -4.32 -1.78 4.31
CA LEU A 90 -4.92 -1.09 5.46
C LEU A 90 -6.34 -1.62 5.76
N GLN A 91 -7.12 -1.90 4.73
CA GLN A 91 -8.45 -2.50 4.87
C GLN A 91 -8.40 -3.94 5.40
N ALA A 92 -7.39 -4.73 5.02
CA ALA A 92 -7.19 -6.07 5.55
C ALA A 92 -6.82 -6.05 7.04
N ASP A 93 -5.99 -5.09 7.44
CA ASP A 93 -5.55 -4.92 8.83
C ASP A 93 -6.65 -4.26 9.71
N ASN A 94 -7.57 -3.51 9.09
CA ASN A 94 -8.65 -2.80 9.76
C ASN A 94 -10.01 -3.14 9.10
N PRO A 95 -10.69 -4.23 9.53
CA PRO A 95 -11.92 -4.71 8.89
C PRO A 95 -13.10 -3.72 8.88
N GLY A 96 -13.04 -2.65 9.70
CA GLY A 96 -14.03 -1.57 9.74
C GLY A 96 -13.76 -0.43 8.75
N LEU A 97 -12.64 -0.49 8.02
CA LEU A 97 -12.27 0.54 7.05
C LEU A 97 -13.25 0.52 5.86
N PRO A 98 -13.86 1.67 5.47
CA PRO A 98 -14.76 1.71 4.33
C PRO A 98 -14.07 1.35 3.02
N ASN A 99 -14.82 1.26 1.92
CA ASN A 99 -14.23 1.05 0.60
C ASN A 99 -13.77 2.39 -0.02
N CYS A 100 -12.61 2.37 -0.68
CA CYS A 100 -12.19 3.46 -1.57
C CYS A 100 -12.78 3.28 -2.98
N PRO A 101 -13.62 4.20 -3.48
CA PRO A 101 -14.25 4.07 -4.80
C PRO A 101 -13.28 4.14 -5.99
N TYR A 102 -12.04 4.57 -5.74
CA TYR A 102 -11.00 4.75 -6.75
C TYR A 102 -10.04 3.55 -6.85
N CYS A 103 -10.27 2.52 -6.03
CA CYS A 103 -9.46 1.31 -5.91
C CYS A 103 -10.25 0.06 -6.32
N ASN A 104 -10.75 0.10 -7.55
CA ASN A 104 -11.45 -0.99 -8.23
C ASN A 104 -10.53 -1.69 -9.23
#